data_AF-A0A5U2IN88-F1
#
_entry.id   AF-A0A5U2IN88-F1
#
_cell.length_a   1.000
_cell.length_b   1.000
_cell.length_c   1.000
_cell.angle_alpha   90.00
_cell.angle_beta   90.00
_cell.angle_gamma   90.00
#
_symmetry.space_group_name_H-M   'P 1'
#
loop_
_entity.id
_entity.type
_entity.pdbx_description
1 polymer ?
#
loop_
_entity_poly.entity_id
_entity_poly.type
_entity_poly.pdbx_seq_one_letter_code
_entity_poly.pdbx_strand_id
1 'polypeptide(L)'
;MANGNMLIKLLFSYHICEHSAQEVITKYLFVYYYLLRQDYVLIKWNEWKINYMNASLDLARAHLANMSEEERLKADIARYKTRHVLYPPFFQLLNELPNLEWKKVSFSLDARDCIPKEKGVYAFAIDIGDSKLPVTSYILYIGKAGDLNSQNTLWNRYYDYIKTQRRNDRPRIHEMLNLWKNHLSYYYAVVSNDQSTGELEKTLLNILIPPYNKGDFSAEMSSILRGMNIL
;
A
#
# COMPACT_ATOMS: atom_id res chain seq x y z
N MET A 1 -26.07 25.82 -2.42
CA MET A 1 -25.41 26.51 -1.29
C MET A 1 -26.47 27.19 -0.43
N ALA A 2 -27.09 26.44 0.47
CA ALA A 2 -27.90 26.97 1.55
C ALA A 2 -27.07 26.77 2.82
N ASN A 3 -26.69 27.86 3.51
CA ASN A 3 -26.30 27.90 4.94
C ASN A 3 -25.67 29.23 5.42
N GLY A 4 -25.68 30.32 4.63
CA GLY A 4 -25.29 31.65 5.12
C GLY A 4 -26.33 32.32 6.04
N ASN A 5 -27.60 31.95 5.89
CA ASN A 5 -28.72 32.61 6.59
C ASN A 5 -29.04 32.04 7.99
N MET A 6 -28.39 30.94 8.39
CA MET A 6 -28.65 30.31 9.70
C MET A 6 -27.80 30.93 10.82
N LEU A 7 -26.59 31.42 10.52
CA LEU A 7 -25.74 32.09 11.51
C LEU A 7 -26.24 33.49 11.90
N ILE A 8 -26.86 34.23 10.97
CA ILE A 8 -27.39 35.57 11.26
C ILE A 8 -28.62 35.49 12.18
N LYS A 9 -29.42 34.42 12.08
CA LYS A 9 -30.58 34.20 12.97
C LYS A 9 -30.19 33.72 14.37
N LEU A 10 -29.01 33.13 14.56
CA LEU A 10 -28.50 32.75 15.88
C LEU A 10 -27.93 33.93 16.68
N LEU A 11 -27.63 35.06 16.02
CA LEU A 11 -27.08 36.26 16.67
C LEU A 11 -28.13 37.23 17.22
N PHE A 12 -29.43 37.04 16.93
CA PHE A 12 -30.50 37.92 17.41
C PHE A 12 -31.37 37.35 18.55
N SER A 13 -31.02 36.17 19.09
CA SER A 13 -31.83 35.49 20.12
C SER A 13 -31.21 35.45 21.53
N TYR A 14 -30.13 36.19 21.80
CA TYR A 14 -29.66 36.38 23.18
C TYR A 14 -29.75 37.85 23.57
N HIS A 15 -30.54 38.05 24.62
CA HIS A 15 -31.02 39.30 25.18
C HIS A 15 -29.89 40.27 25.55
N ILE A 16 -30.09 41.54 25.19
CA ILE A 16 -30.06 42.72 26.06
C ILE A 16 -29.31 42.49 27.39
N CYS A 17 -28.05 42.92 27.44
CA CYS A 17 -27.51 43.52 28.66
C CYS A 17 -26.40 44.51 28.27
N GLU A 18 -26.50 45.69 28.87
CA GLU A 18 -25.70 46.90 28.73
C GLU A 18 -24.23 46.71 28.32
N HIS A 19 -23.91 46.92 27.05
CA HIS A 19 -22.57 47.36 26.63
C HIS A 19 -22.72 48.22 25.36
N SER A 20 -21.97 49.32 25.31
CA SER A 20 -22.01 50.28 24.21
C SER A 20 -21.75 49.59 22.86
N ALA A 21 -22.54 49.93 21.83
CA ALA A 21 -22.47 49.31 20.50
C ALA A 21 -21.08 49.42 19.82
N GLN A 22 -20.21 50.31 20.31
CA GLN A 22 -18.85 50.53 19.81
C GLN A 22 -17.85 49.43 20.22
N GLU A 23 -18.02 48.81 21.40
CA GLU A 23 -17.11 47.75 21.87
C GLU A 23 -17.36 46.40 21.16
N VAL A 24 -18.60 46.14 20.79
CA VAL A 24 -18.99 44.95 20.02
C VAL A 24 -18.43 45.06 18.60
N ILE A 25 -18.64 46.17 17.89
CA ILE A 25 -18.14 46.32 16.51
C ILE A 25 -16.60 46.21 16.45
N THR A 26 -15.89 46.76 17.44
CA THR A 26 -14.42 46.71 17.49
C THR A 26 -13.90 45.29 17.77
N LYS A 27 -14.50 44.53 18.71
CA LYS A 27 -14.10 43.14 18.97
C LYS A 27 -14.38 42.21 17.78
N TYR A 28 -15.52 42.37 17.10
CA TYR A 28 -15.88 41.51 15.98
C TYR A 28 -15.10 41.85 14.69
N LEU A 29 -14.78 43.13 14.44
CA LEU A 29 -13.82 43.51 13.39
C LEU A 29 -12.42 42.98 13.68
N PHE A 30 -11.98 42.98 14.96
CA PHE A 30 -10.67 42.44 15.33
C PHE A 30 -10.60 40.93 15.14
N VAL A 31 -11.65 40.18 15.52
CA VAL A 31 -11.74 38.73 15.30
C VAL A 31 -11.82 38.39 13.81
N TYR A 32 -12.61 39.13 13.03
CA TYR A 32 -12.69 38.94 11.57
C TYR A 32 -11.36 39.25 10.87
N TYR A 33 -10.68 40.33 11.27
CA TYR A 33 -9.35 40.69 10.77
C TYR A 33 -8.29 39.66 11.19
N TYR A 34 -8.39 39.09 12.39
CA TYR A 34 -7.47 38.07 12.88
C TYR A 34 -7.66 36.73 12.15
N LEU A 35 -8.91 36.31 11.90
CA LEU A 35 -9.24 35.12 11.13
C LEU A 35 -8.81 35.25 9.66
N LEU A 36 -9.09 36.39 9.02
CA LEU A 36 -8.61 36.67 7.65
C LEU A 36 -7.07 36.69 7.57
N ARG A 37 -6.38 37.19 8.59
CA ARG A 37 -4.91 37.18 8.64
C ARG A 37 -4.36 35.77 8.85
N GLN A 38 -5.02 34.93 9.64
CA GLN A 38 -4.63 33.53 9.77
C GLN A 38 -4.84 32.76 8.47
N ASP A 39 -5.99 32.94 7.80
CA ASP A 39 -6.26 32.33 6.50
C ASP A 39 -5.27 32.83 5.43
N TYR A 40 -4.98 34.14 5.39
CA TYR A 40 -4.00 34.71 4.46
C TYR A 40 -2.57 34.21 4.73
N VAL A 41 -2.17 34.08 6.00
CA VAL A 41 -0.88 33.49 6.38
C VAL A 41 -0.84 32.01 6.00
N LEU A 42 -1.92 31.25 6.22
CA LEU A 42 -2.02 29.84 5.81
C LEU A 42 -1.92 29.68 4.29
N ILE A 43 -2.61 30.55 3.53
CA ILE A 43 -2.58 30.58 2.06
C ILE A 43 -1.17 30.91 1.59
N LYS A 44 -0.53 31.96 2.11
CA LYS A 44 0.86 32.32 1.75
C LYS A 44 1.85 31.23 2.13
N TRP A 45 1.65 30.57 3.26
CA TRP A 45 2.49 29.46 3.69
C TRP A 45 2.32 28.23 2.79
N ASN A 46 1.08 27.93 2.37
CA ASN A 46 0.79 26.87 1.40
C ASN A 46 1.34 27.21 0.00
N GLU A 47 1.17 28.45 -0.48
CA GLU A 47 1.75 28.94 -1.74
C GLU A 47 3.29 28.84 -1.70
N TRP A 48 3.92 29.32 -0.63
CA TRP A 48 5.37 29.24 -0.45
C TRP A 48 5.85 27.80 -0.40
N LYS A 49 5.16 26.92 0.34
CA LYS A 49 5.50 25.49 0.44
C LYS A 49 5.34 24.77 -0.90
N ILE A 50 4.26 25.04 -1.64
CA ILE A 50 4.04 24.49 -2.99
C ILE A 50 5.14 24.98 -3.94
N ASN A 51 5.43 26.28 -3.96
CA ASN A 51 6.46 26.85 -4.83
C ASN A 51 7.86 26.32 -4.48
N TYR A 52 8.18 26.18 -3.20
CA TYR A 52 9.46 25.62 -2.74
C TYR A 52 9.60 24.13 -3.08
N MET A 53 8.53 23.34 -2.90
CA MET A 53 8.49 21.94 -3.30
C MET A 53 8.63 21.79 -4.82
N ASN A 54 7.95 22.65 -5.60
CA ASN A 54 8.06 22.66 -7.05
C ASN A 54 9.46 23.04 -7.51
N ALA A 55 10.13 24.02 -6.90
CA ALA A 55 11.50 24.38 -7.25
C ALA A 55 12.46 23.19 -7.13
N SER A 56 12.33 22.40 -6.06
CA SER A 56 13.15 21.19 -5.86
C SER A 56 12.85 20.13 -6.94
N LEU A 57 11.57 19.94 -7.29
CA LEU A 57 11.14 19.02 -8.33
C LEU A 57 11.54 19.51 -9.74
N ASP A 58 11.56 20.80 -9.99
CA ASP A 58 11.94 21.41 -11.26
C ASP A 58 13.43 21.23 -11.52
N LEU A 59 14.27 21.42 -10.49
CA LEU A 59 15.70 21.08 -10.55
C LEU A 59 15.91 19.59 -10.83
N ALA A 60 15.18 18.71 -10.15
CA ALA A 60 15.25 17.27 -10.41
C ALA A 60 14.81 16.93 -11.84
N ARG A 61 13.71 17.51 -12.34
CA ARG A 61 13.21 17.32 -13.71
C ARG A 61 14.22 17.81 -14.75
N ALA A 62 14.82 18.97 -14.53
CA ALA A 62 15.86 19.50 -15.42
C ALA A 62 17.09 18.58 -15.44
N HIS A 63 17.51 18.05 -14.29
CA HIS A 63 18.57 17.05 -14.23
C HIS A 63 18.19 15.77 -14.99
N LEU A 64 17.00 15.21 -14.76
CA LEU A 64 16.50 14.02 -15.46
C LEU A 64 16.45 14.22 -16.99
N ALA A 65 16.04 15.40 -17.45
CA ALA A 65 16.00 15.75 -18.87
C ALA A 65 17.41 15.76 -19.51
N ASN A 66 18.42 16.09 -18.72
CA ASN A 66 19.83 16.14 -19.14
C ASN A 66 20.58 14.83 -18.91
N MET A 67 19.97 13.80 -18.32
CA MET A 67 20.61 12.49 -18.16
C MET A 67 20.96 11.90 -19.52
N SER A 68 22.09 11.20 -19.59
CA SER A 68 22.43 10.36 -20.73
C SER A 68 21.47 9.18 -20.84
N GLU A 69 21.46 8.55 -22.02
CA GLU A 69 20.71 7.30 -22.22
C GLU A 69 21.18 6.19 -21.28
N GLU A 70 22.49 6.06 -21.07
CA GLU A 70 23.09 5.07 -20.19
C GLU A 70 22.62 5.25 -18.73
N GLU A 71 22.58 6.48 -18.23
CA GLU A 71 22.11 6.76 -16.87
C GLU A 71 20.61 6.45 -16.72
N ARG A 72 19.80 6.78 -17.73
CA ARG A 72 18.36 6.42 -17.75
C ARG A 72 18.18 4.90 -17.74
N LEU A 73 18.97 4.16 -18.52
CA LEU A 73 18.93 2.71 -18.55
C LEU A 73 19.35 2.10 -17.20
N LYS A 74 20.43 2.59 -16.59
CA LYS A 74 20.85 2.15 -15.24
C LYS A 74 19.75 2.39 -14.21
N ALA A 75 19.11 3.56 -14.26
CA ALA A 75 18.00 3.89 -13.37
C ALA A 75 16.80 2.96 -13.59
N ASP A 76 16.46 2.65 -14.84
CA ASP A 76 15.36 1.74 -15.15
C ASP A 76 15.64 0.30 -14.68
N ILE A 77 16.81 -0.24 -14.98
CA ILE A 77 17.25 -1.57 -14.49
C ILE A 77 17.20 -1.63 -12.96
N ALA A 78 17.63 -0.55 -12.28
CA ALA A 78 17.63 -0.50 -10.82
C ALA A 78 16.22 -0.63 -10.21
N ARG A 79 15.15 -0.24 -10.93
CA ARG A 79 13.76 -0.39 -10.47
C ARG A 79 13.33 -1.85 -10.36
N TYR A 80 13.86 -2.72 -11.22
CA TYR A 80 13.52 -4.15 -11.27
C TYR A 80 14.34 -4.99 -10.27
N LYS A 81 15.12 -4.36 -9.40
CA LYS A 81 15.91 -5.04 -8.38
C LYS A 81 15.03 -5.51 -7.21
N THR A 82 15.04 -6.80 -6.93
CA THR A 82 14.40 -7.40 -5.75
C THR A 82 15.42 -8.12 -4.87
N ARG A 83 15.27 -8.04 -3.54
CA ARG A 83 16.12 -8.77 -2.58
C ARG A 83 15.33 -9.92 -1.95
N HIS A 84 15.70 -11.14 -2.29
CA HIS A 84 15.16 -12.35 -1.66
C HIS A 84 16.11 -12.79 -0.54
N VAL A 85 15.55 -13.27 0.57
CA VAL A 85 16.33 -13.76 1.71
C VAL A 85 16.00 -15.24 1.88
N LEU A 86 17.00 -16.08 1.64
CA LEU A 86 16.90 -17.52 1.81
C LEU A 86 17.85 -17.94 2.91
N TYR A 87 17.31 -18.49 3.99
CA TYR A 87 18.10 -18.97 5.12
C TYR A 87 17.82 -20.46 5.31
N PRO A 88 18.75 -21.36 4.91
CA PRO A 88 18.50 -22.80 4.85
C PRO A 88 17.94 -23.43 6.13
N PRO A 89 18.33 -23.01 7.36
CA PRO A 89 17.72 -23.54 8.57
C PRO A 89 16.20 -23.36 8.66
N PHE A 90 15.63 -22.30 8.08
CA PHE A 90 14.18 -22.11 8.05
C PHE A 90 13.46 -23.12 7.14
N PHE A 91 14.17 -23.83 6.26
CA PHE A 91 13.55 -24.87 5.44
C PHE A 91 13.09 -26.07 6.26
N GLN A 92 13.57 -26.24 7.50
CA GLN A 92 13.05 -27.25 8.42
C GLN A 92 11.56 -27.02 8.77
N LEU A 93 11.08 -25.77 8.70
CA LEU A 93 9.68 -25.41 8.92
C LEU A 93 8.76 -25.95 7.81
N LEU A 94 9.29 -26.46 6.69
CA LEU A 94 8.49 -27.18 5.70
C LEU A 94 7.75 -28.39 6.30
N ASN A 95 8.32 -29.01 7.35
CA ASN A 95 7.69 -30.13 8.06
C ASN A 95 6.45 -29.71 8.86
N GLU A 96 6.26 -28.42 9.12
CA GLU A 96 5.09 -27.88 9.82
C GLU A 96 3.93 -27.58 8.86
N LEU A 97 4.21 -27.54 7.55
CA LEU A 97 3.18 -27.29 6.54
C LEU A 97 2.47 -28.60 6.18
N PRO A 98 1.13 -28.59 6.03
CA PRO A 98 0.43 -29.69 5.37
C PRO A 98 0.84 -29.75 3.90
N ASN A 99 0.49 -30.84 3.23
CA ASN A 99 0.67 -30.92 1.79
C ASN A 99 -0.26 -29.91 1.09
N LEU A 100 0.31 -28.82 0.58
CA LEU A 100 -0.42 -27.77 -0.12
C LEU A 100 -0.43 -28.05 -1.63
N GLU A 101 -1.62 -28.25 -2.19
CA GLU A 101 -1.79 -28.39 -3.64
C GLU A 101 -1.78 -27.03 -4.34
N TRP A 102 -0.58 -26.57 -4.71
CA TRP A 102 -0.40 -25.29 -5.38
C TRP A 102 -0.87 -25.33 -6.84
N LYS A 103 -1.82 -24.44 -7.15
CA LYS A 103 -2.26 -24.10 -8.51
C LYS A 103 -1.70 -22.76 -8.92
N LYS A 104 -1.56 -22.52 -10.23
CA LYS A 104 -0.99 -21.30 -10.80
C LYS A 104 -1.88 -20.75 -11.90
N VAL A 105 -2.07 -19.42 -11.91
CA VAL A 105 -2.63 -18.67 -13.04
C VAL A 105 -1.80 -17.41 -13.29
N SER A 106 -1.79 -16.89 -14.51
CA SER A 106 -1.30 -15.53 -14.76
C SER A 106 -2.18 -14.51 -14.02
N PHE A 107 -1.59 -13.46 -13.47
CA PHE A 107 -2.36 -12.43 -12.78
C PHE A 107 -3.05 -11.50 -13.79
N SER A 108 -4.37 -11.62 -13.94
CA SER A 108 -5.18 -10.79 -14.82
C SER A 108 -6.62 -10.72 -14.30
N LEU A 109 -7.41 -9.77 -14.82
CA LEU A 109 -8.82 -9.70 -14.45
C LEU A 109 -9.57 -10.99 -14.86
N ASP A 110 -9.29 -11.51 -16.05
CA ASP A 110 -9.99 -12.67 -16.61
C ASP A 110 -9.69 -13.97 -15.86
N ALA A 111 -8.47 -14.12 -15.34
CA ALA A 111 -8.07 -15.29 -14.56
C ALA A 111 -8.83 -15.42 -13.22
N ARG A 112 -9.51 -14.36 -12.76
CA ARG A 112 -10.32 -14.37 -11.54
C ARG A 112 -11.39 -15.45 -11.57
N ASP A 113 -11.99 -15.73 -12.72
CA ASP A 113 -13.08 -16.70 -12.83
C ASP A 113 -12.64 -18.13 -12.51
N CYS A 114 -11.33 -18.40 -12.61
CA CYS A 114 -10.72 -19.68 -12.26
C CYS A 114 -10.35 -19.79 -10.76
N ILE A 115 -10.47 -18.70 -9.98
CA ILE A 115 -10.06 -18.68 -8.57
C ILE A 115 -11.21 -19.20 -7.69
N PRO A 116 -10.95 -20.16 -6.78
CA PRO A 116 -11.99 -20.75 -5.94
C PRO A 116 -12.55 -19.75 -4.92
N LYS A 117 -13.84 -19.91 -4.59
CA LYS A 117 -14.53 -19.19 -3.51
C LYS A 117 -14.31 -19.87 -2.16
N GLU A 118 -13.07 -20.27 -1.89
CA GLU A 118 -12.66 -21.00 -0.70
C GLU A 118 -11.54 -20.25 0.02
N LYS A 119 -11.32 -20.56 1.30
CA LYS A 119 -10.19 -20.02 2.03
C LYS A 119 -8.89 -20.69 1.59
N GLY A 120 -7.76 -20.02 1.78
CA GLY A 120 -6.48 -20.56 1.38
C GLY A 120 -5.32 -19.58 1.57
N VAL A 121 -4.16 -20.00 1.08
CA VAL A 121 -2.94 -19.19 1.01
C VAL A 121 -2.56 -18.96 -0.45
N TYR A 122 -1.85 -17.88 -0.71
CA TYR A 122 -1.43 -17.51 -2.06
C TYR A 122 -0.08 -16.82 -2.07
N ALA A 123 0.54 -16.81 -3.24
CA ALA A 123 1.77 -16.09 -3.50
C ALA A 123 1.74 -15.39 -4.87
N PHE A 124 2.27 -14.17 -4.92
CA PHE A 124 2.66 -13.53 -6.17
C PHE A 124 4.11 -13.88 -6.46
N ALA A 125 4.39 -14.32 -7.68
CA ALA A 125 5.74 -14.61 -8.12
C ALA A 125 6.01 -14.07 -9.52
N ILE A 126 7.28 -13.75 -9.79
CA ILE A 126 7.77 -13.57 -11.16
C ILE A 126 8.06 -14.95 -11.70
N ASP A 127 7.38 -15.35 -12.77
CA ASP A 127 7.61 -16.63 -13.44
C ASP A 127 8.10 -16.38 -14.86
N ILE A 128 9.29 -16.89 -15.17
CA ILE A 128 9.88 -16.81 -16.50
C ILE A 128 9.56 -18.14 -17.20
N GLY A 129 8.29 -18.27 -17.61
CA GLY A 129 7.76 -19.48 -18.24
C GLY A 129 8.24 -19.68 -19.69
N ASP A 130 9.56 -19.76 -19.90
CA ASP A 130 10.16 -20.09 -21.20
C ASP A 130 10.88 -21.44 -21.12
N SER A 131 10.54 -22.35 -22.03
CA SER A 131 11.14 -23.69 -22.16
C SER A 131 12.67 -23.69 -22.33
N LYS A 132 13.26 -22.55 -22.70
CA LYS A 132 14.72 -22.37 -22.85
C LYS A 132 15.44 -22.14 -21.53
N LEU A 133 14.70 -21.91 -20.44
CA LEU A 133 15.26 -21.67 -19.11
C LEU A 133 14.76 -22.75 -18.14
N PRO A 134 15.55 -23.07 -17.10
CA PRO A 134 15.04 -23.82 -15.96
C PRO A 134 13.83 -23.11 -15.36
N VAL A 135 12.91 -23.88 -14.80
CA VAL A 135 11.76 -23.33 -14.06
C VAL A 135 12.29 -22.39 -12.98
N THR A 136 12.05 -21.10 -13.17
CA THR A 136 12.59 -20.03 -12.34
C THR A 136 11.43 -19.17 -11.89
N SER A 137 11.10 -19.26 -10.60
CA SER A 137 10.02 -18.50 -9.97
C SER A 137 10.55 -17.76 -8.75
N TYR A 138 10.31 -16.45 -8.70
CA TYR A 138 10.74 -15.59 -7.61
C TYR A 138 9.53 -15.10 -6.84
N ILE A 139 9.34 -15.60 -5.62
CA ILE A 139 8.21 -15.23 -4.75
C ILE A 139 8.40 -13.79 -4.25
N LEU A 140 7.48 -12.91 -4.63
CA LEU A 140 7.52 -11.49 -4.27
C LEU A 140 6.69 -11.17 -3.03
N TYR A 141 5.55 -11.86 -2.88
CA TYR A 141 4.59 -11.62 -1.80
C TYR A 141 3.84 -12.89 -1.48
N ILE A 142 3.62 -13.17 -0.20
CA ILE A 142 2.75 -14.24 0.29
C ILE A 142 1.60 -13.61 1.08
N GLY A 143 0.41 -14.17 0.93
CA GLY A 143 -0.74 -13.75 1.70
C GLY A 143 -1.74 -14.87 1.96
N LYS A 144 -2.72 -14.60 2.81
CA LYS A 144 -3.87 -15.49 3.05
C LYS A 144 -5.23 -14.90 2.68
N ALA A 145 -6.20 -15.80 2.53
CA ALA A 145 -7.60 -15.49 2.34
C ALA A 145 -8.47 -16.36 3.24
N GLY A 146 -9.34 -15.72 4.01
CA GLY A 146 -10.14 -16.39 5.05
C GLY A 146 -9.32 -16.68 6.31
N ASP A 147 -9.97 -17.36 7.26
CA ASP A 147 -9.36 -18.05 8.38
C ASP A 147 -10.41 -18.85 9.16
N LEU A 148 -10.04 -19.48 10.28
CA LEU A 148 -11.00 -20.09 11.22
C LEU A 148 -12.15 -19.15 11.61
N ASN A 149 -11.86 -17.86 11.78
CA ASN A 149 -12.82 -16.82 12.18
C ASN A 149 -13.18 -15.85 11.04
N SER A 150 -12.86 -16.18 9.79
CA SER A 150 -13.05 -15.27 8.65
C SER A 150 -13.57 -16.00 7.41
N GLN A 151 -14.70 -15.52 6.89
CA GLN A 151 -15.37 -16.07 5.70
C GLN A 151 -14.83 -15.49 4.38
N ASN A 152 -13.66 -14.86 4.41
CA ASN A 152 -13.04 -14.34 3.21
C ASN A 152 -12.49 -15.48 2.34
N THR A 153 -12.31 -15.23 1.04
CA THR A 153 -11.98 -16.27 0.06
C THR A 153 -10.87 -15.83 -0.87
N LEU A 154 -10.18 -16.80 -1.49
CA LEU A 154 -9.16 -16.54 -2.50
C LEU A 154 -9.73 -15.68 -3.62
N TRP A 155 -10.95 -15.96 -4.09
CA TRP A 155 -11.63 -15.17 -5.13
C TRP A 155 -11.84 -13.71 -4.74
N ASN A 156 -12.23 -13.43 -3.49
CA ASN A 156 -12.39 -12.07 -2.98
C ASN A 156 -11.03 -11.36 -2.85
N ARG A 157 -10.03 -12.02 -2.26
CA ARG A 157 -8.67 -11.47 -2.09
C ARG A 157 -7.99 -11.21 -3.42
N TYR A 158 -8.13 -12.09 -4.40
CA TYR A 158 -7.61 -11.89 -5.75
C TYR A 158 -8.16 -10.58 -6.36
N TYR A 159 -9.46 -10.35 -6.23
CA TYR A 159 -10.08 -9.12 -6.73
C TYR A 159 -9.66 -7.87 -5.97
N ASP A 160 -9.37 -7.98 -4.67
CA ASP A 160 -8.78 -6.89 -3.90
C ASP A 160 -7.47 -6.42 -4.55
N TYR A 161 -6.61 -7.33 -5.02
CA TYR A 161 -5.39 -6.96 -5.74
C TYR A 161 -5.64 -6.31 -7.11
N ILE A 162 -6.66 -6.74 -7.85
CA ILE A 162 -7.06 -6.08 -9.09
C ILE A 162 -7.47 -4.62 -8.82
N LYS A 163 -8.17 -4.35 -7.71
CA LYS A 163 -8.49 -2.99 -7.29
C LYS A 163 -7.23 -2.22 -6.83
N THR A 164 -6.35 -2.85 -6.05
CA THR A 164 -5.09 -2.25 -5.59
C THR A 164 -4.19 -1.82 -6.74
N GLN A 165 -4.08 -2.64 -7.79
CA GLN A 165 -3.33 -2.31 -9.00
C GLN A 165 -3.82 -1.00 -9.64
N ARG A 166 -5.12 -0.66 -9.50
CA ARG A 166 -5.73 0.54 -10.07
C ARG A 166 -5.76 1.75 -9.11
N ARG A 167 -5.93 1.52 -7.81
CA ARG A 167 -6.25 2.59 -6.83
C ARG A 167 -5.10 3.02 -5.93
N ASN A 168 -3.97 2.32 -5.94
CA ASN A 168 -2.81 2.62 -5.11
C ASN A 168 -3.12 2.73 -3.60
N ASP A 169 -4.06 1.92 -3.11
CA ASP A 169 -4.46 1.88 -1.69
C ASP A 169 -3.42 1.18 -0.79
N ARG A 170 -2.60 0.30 -1.38
CA ARG A 170 -1.45 -0.35 -0.74
C ARG A 170 -0.20 -0.06 -1.58
N PRO A 171 0.54 1.04 -1.34
CA PRO A 171 1.55 1.54 -2.26
C PRO A 171 2.60 0.55 -2.75
N ARG A 172 3.18 -0.26 -1.84
CA ARG A 172 4.20 -1.25 -2.21
C ARG A 172 3.62 -2.40 -3.05
N ILE A 173 2.40 -2.82 -2.74
CA ILE A 173 1.72 -3.86 -3.51
C ILE A 173 1.31 -3.31 -4.87
N HIS A 174 0.78 -2.08 -4.91
CA HIS A 174 0.47 -1.40 -6.17
C HIS A 174 1.72 -1.27 -7.05
N GLU A 175 2.86 -0.91 -6.48
CA GLU A 175 4.16 -0.89 -7.15
C GLU A 175 4.52 -2.28 -7.71
N MET A 176 4.49 -3.33 -6.88
CA MET A 176 4.74 -4.71 -7.31
C MET A 176 3.85 -5.12 -8.49
N LEU A 177 2.54 -4.92 -8.37
CA LEU A 177 1.56 -5.33 -9.37
C LEU A 177 1.71 -4.58 -10.69
N ASN A 178 2.18 -3.33 -10.68
CA ASN A 178 2.36 -2.54 -11.90
C ASN A 178 3.74 -2.73 -12.51
N LEU A 179 4.79 -2.81 -11.70
CA LEU A 179 6.16 -3.04 -12.16
C LEU A 179 6.27 -4.42 -12.86
N TRP A 180 5.58 -5.43 -12.32
CA TRP A 180 5.66 -6.81 -12.81
C TRP A 180 4.42 -7.28 -13.59
N LYS A 181 3.51 -6.38 -13.99
CA LYS A 181 2.16 -6.70 -14.51
C LYS A 181 2.07 -7.81 -15.58
N ASN A 182 3.09 -7.95 -16.43
CA ASN A 182 3.12 -8.92 -17.53
C ASN A 182 3.92 -10.19 -17.21
N HIS A 183 4.48 -10.27 -16.00
CA HIS A 183 5.36 -11.35 -15.55
C HIS A 183 4.90 -11.96 -14.22
N LEU A 184 3.76 -11.52 -13.69
CA LEU A 184 3.21 -12.00 -12.44
C LEU A 184 2.35 -13.25 -12.64
N SER A 185 2.70 -14.28 -11.89
CA SER A 185 1.86 -15.43 -11.61
C SER A 185 1.26 -15.32 -10.21
N TYR A 186 0.01 -15.74 -10.09
CA TYR A 186 -0.68 -15.93 -8.81
C TYR A 186 -0.77 -17.43 -8.52
N TYR A 187 -0.02 -17.86 -7.51
CA TYR A 187 -0.07 -19.19 -6.97
C TYR A 187 -1.06 -19.24 -5.82
N TYR A 188 -1.84 -20.30 -5.70
CA TYR A 188 -2.77 -20.48 -4.61
C TYR A 188 -2.93 -21.95 -4.22
N ALA A 189 -3.22 -22.19 -2.94
CA ALA A 189 -3.60 -23.48 -2.43
C ALA A 189 -4.86 -23.31 -1.55
N VAL A 190 -5.86 -24.15 -1.78
CA VAL A 190 -7.04 -24.23 -0.92
C VAL A 190 -6.65 -24.92 0.37
N VAL A 191 -7.17 -24.43 1.50
CA VAL A 191 -6.84 -24.93 2.84
C VAL A 191 -8.10 -25.47 3.51
N SER A 192 -7.99 -26.61 4.18
CA SER A 192 -9.13 -27.28 4.83
C SER A 192 -9.76 -26.42 5.93
N ASN A 193 -11.06 -26.60 6.17
CA ASN A 193 -11.84 -25.74 7.08
C ASN A 193 -11.34 -25.72 8.53
N ASP A 194 -10.70 -26.79 8.98
CA ASP A 194 -10.10 -26.95 10.32
C ASP A 194 -8.70 -26.33 10.46
N GLN A 195 -8.04 -25.96 9.35
CA GLN A 195 -6.69 -25.38 9.38
C GLN A 195 -6.70 -23.85 9.44
N SER A 196 -5.77 -23.28 10.23
CA SER A 196 -5.54 -21.84 10.30
C SER A 196 -4.71 -21.36 9.12
N THR A 197 -5.30 -20.56 8.24
CA THR A 197 -4.55 -19.92 7.14
C THR A 197 -3.57 -18.87 7.66
N GLY A 198 -3.82 -18.30 8.86
CA GLY A 198 -2.92 -17.37 9.52
C GLY A 198 -1.60 -18.03 9.93
N GLU A 199 -1.67 -19.21 10.54
CA GLU A 199 -0.44 -19.93 10.91
C GLU A 199 0.30 -20.42 9.66
N LEU A 200 -0.41 -20.90 8.63
CA LEU A 200 0.23 -21.30 7.36
C LEU A 200 0.94 -20.13 6.67
N GLU A 201 0.29 -18.96 6.57
CA GLU A 201 0.91 -17.75 6.02
C GLU A 201 2.16 -17.37 6.82
N LYS A 202 2.09 -17.37 8.14
CA LYS A 202 3.22 -17.06 9.02
C LYS A 202 4.39 -18.03 8.82
N THR A 203 4.13 -19.34 8.75
CA THR A 203 5.17 -20.35 8.48
C THR A 203 5.78 -20.14 7.10
N LEU A 204 4.97 -19.91 6.06
CA LEU A 204 5.46 -19.61 4.71
C LEU A 204 6.34 -18.34 4.66
N LEU A 205 5.94 -17.29 5.37
CA LEU A 205 6.70 -16.05 5.47
C LEU A 205 8.04 -16.24 6.17
N ASN A 206 8.09 -17.04 7.22
CA ASN A 206 9.34 -17.37 7.91
C ASN A 206 10.31 -18.14 6.99
N ILE A 207 9.79 -19.02 6.12
CA ILE A 207 10.62 -19.79 5.19
C ILE A 207 11.18 -18.91 4.07
N LEU A 208 10.35 -18.06 3.46
CA LEU A 208 10.63 -17.45 2.16
C LEU A 208 10.98 -15.95 2.19
N ILE A 209 10.61 -15.24 3.27
CA ILE A 209 10.88 -13.82 3.51
C ILE A 209 10.75 -12.96 2.24
N PRO A 210 9.53 -12.87 1.65
CA PRO A 210 9.35 -12.21 0.36
C PRO A 210 9.55 -10.68 0.46
N PRO A 211 10.10 -10.03 -0.58
CA PRO A 211 10.49 -8.61 -0.54
C PRO A 211 9.34 -7.62 -0.33
N TYR A 212 8.11 -7.98 -0.69
CA TYR A 212 6.94 -7.10 -0.57
C TYR A 212 6.10 -7.36 0.69
N ASN A 213 6.42 -8.38 1.48
CA ASN A 213 5.86 -8.52 2.83
C ASN A 213 6.62 -7.60 3.79
N LYS A 214 5.90 -6.93 4.70
CA LYS A 214 6.52 -6.03 5.71
C LYS A 214 5.87 -6.14 7.08
N GLY A 215 4.55 -6.05 7.13
CA GLY A 215 3.78 -6.08 8.39
C GLY A 215 3.30 -7.48 8.80
N ASP A 216 3.59 -8.50 8.00
CA ASP A 216 2.98 -9.83 8.12
C ASP A 216 3.89 -10.82 8.87
N PHE A 217 5.11 -10.43 9.24
CA PHE A 217 6.07 -11.25 9.97
C PHE A 217 5.79 -11.25 11.48
N SER A 218 6.25 -12.30 12.19
CA SER A 218 6.23 -12.30 13.67
C SER A 218 7.02 -11.13 14.25
N ALA A 219 6.79 -10.79 15.52
CA ALA A 219 7.48 -9.68 16.17
C ALA A 219 9.00 -9.91 16.22
N GLU A 220 9.41 -11.14 16.52
CA GLU A 220 10.81 -11.59 16.59
C GLU A 220 11.46 -11.50 15.22
N MET A 221 10.81 -12.06 14.19
CA MET A 221 11.30 -12.01 12.82
C MET A 221 11.41 -10.58 12.32
N SER A 222 10.39 -9.75 12.60
CA SER A 222 10.39 -8.33 12.25
C SER A 222 11.54 -7.58 12.90
N SER A 223 11.90 -7.91 14.14
CA SER A 223 13.03 -7.30 14.85
C SER A 223 14.36 -7.62 14.17
N ILE A 224 14.59 -8.91 13.85
CA ILE A 224 15.80 -9.38 13.17
C ILE A 224 15.94 -8.71 11.79
N LEU A 225 14.88 -8.76 10.98
CA LEU A 225 14.91 -8.23 9.62
C LEU A 225 15.09 -6.71 9.58
N ARG A 226 14.57 -5.97 10.57
CA ARG A 226 14.88 -4.53 10.72
C ARG A 226 16.34 -4.30 11.08
N GLY A 227 16.89 -5.09 12.02
CA GLY A 227 18.31 -5.03 12.37
C GLY A 227 19.25 -5.30 11.19
N MET A 228 18.78 -6.02 10.18
CA MET A 228 19.51 -6.32 8.94
C MET A 228 19.24 -5.35 7.78
N ASN A 229 18.45 -4.29 7.98
CA ASN A 229 17.99 -3.37 6.93
C ASN A 229 17.27 -4.07 5.75
N ILE A 230 16.49 -5.11 6.05
CA ILE A 230 15.62 -5.80 5.09
C ILE A 230 14.21 -5.21 5.14
N LEU A 231 13.69 -4.91 6.33
CA LEU A 231 12.39 -4.27 6.56
C LEU A 231 12.45 -2.75 6.54
#